data_AF-A0A1Q7G2U2-F1
#
_entry.id   AF-A0A1Q7G2U2-F1
#
_cell.length_a   1.000
_cell.length_b   1.000
_cell.length_c   1.000
_cell.angle_alpha   90.00
_cell.angle_beta   90.00
_cell.angle_gamma   90.00
#
_symmetry.space_group_name_H-M   'P 1'
#
loop_
_entity.id
_entity.type
_entity.pdbx_description
1 polymer ?
#
loop_
_entity_poly.entity_id
_entity_poly.type
_entity_poly.pdbx_seq_one_letter_code
_entity_poly.pdbx_strand_id
1 'polypeptide(L)' 'MRPGVNGAVTDPRDPRAVAAALQAVRDLSPSRAAEMAAAARASAEPFTYAAQVAALGRLYAECVAERANLS' A
#
# COMPACT_ATOMS: atom_id res chain seq x y z
N MET A 1 -6.30 0.77 -6.41
CA MET A 1 -5.00 0.58 -7.10
C MET A 1 -5.11 -0.66 -7.98
N ARG A 2 -4.62 -0.62 -9.23
CA ARG A 2 -4.63 -1.83 -10.08
C ARG A 2 -3.56 -2.80 -9.57
N PRO A 3 -3.85 -4.12 -9.44
CA PRO A 3 -2.84 -5.11 -9.08
C PRO A 3 -1.63 -5.02 -10.03
N GLY A 4 -0.42 -5.14 -9.48
CA GLY A 4 0.81 -5.16 -10.27
C GLY A 4 1.42 -3.80 -10.65
N VAL A 5 0.85 -2.68 -10.21
CA VAL A 5 1.39 -1.32 -10.51
C VAL A 5 2.54 -0.93 -9.58
N ASN A 6 2.53 -1.41 -8.35
CA ASN A 6 3.52 -1.13 -7.30
C ASN A 6 4.46 -2.32 -7.02
N GLY A 7 4.44 -3.35 -7.85
CA GLY A 7 5.20 -4.58 -7.68
C GLY A 7 4.69 -5.70 -8.57
N ALA A 8 5.15 -6.94 -8.36
CA ALA A 8 4.67 -8.11 -9.07
C ALA A 8 3.72 -8.94 -8.19
N VAL A 9 2.62 -9.42 -8.76
CA VAL A 9 1.68 -10.35 -8.11
C VAL A 9 1.84 -11.71 -8.77
N THR A 10 2.12 -12.74 -7.99
CA THR A 10 2.40 -14.11 -8.48
C THR A 10 1.88 -15.15 -7.48
N ASP A 11 1.70 -16.39 -7.90
CA ASP A 11 1.34 -17.48 -6.99
C ASP A 11 2.57 -17.85 -6.15
N PRO A 12 2.53 -17.69 -4.81
CA PRO A 12 3.67 -18.01 -3.96
C PRO A 12 3.99 -19.52 -3.90
N ARG A 13 3.08 -20.39 -4.35
CA ARG A 13 3.27 -21.85 -4.36
C ARG A 13 3.95 -22.35 -5.63
N ASP A 14 4.05 -21.52 -6.66
CA ASP A 14 4.76 -21.84 -7.90
C ASP A 14 6.14 -21.17 -7.91
N PRO A 15 7.22 -21.92 -7.63
CA PRO A 15 8.58 -21.36 -7.61
C PRO A 15 9.03 -20.85 -8.99
N ARG A 16 8.47 -21.39 -10.09
CA ARG A 16 8.79 -20.91 -11.45
C ARG A 16 8.13 -19.55 -11.70
N ALA A 17 6.89 -19.37 -11.25
CA ALA A 17 6.20 -18.09 -11.34
C ALA A 17 6.88 -17.01 -10.49
N VAL A 18 7.40 -17.36 -9.31
CA VAL A 18 8.20 -16.44 -8.48
C VAL A 18 9.51 -16.07 -9.18
N ALA A 19 10.25 -17.04 -9.70
CA ALA A 19 11.51 -16.78 -10.42
C ALA A 19 11.29 -15.88 -11.64
N ALA A 20 10.24 -16.12 -12.43
CA ALA A 20 9.88 -15.30 -13.57
C ALA A 20 9.51 -13.85 -13.16
N ALA A 21 8.76 -13.68 -12.06
CA ALA A 21 8.41 -12.36 -11.55
C ALA A 21 9.65 -11.56 -11.09
N LEU A 22 10.58 -12.21 -10.40
CA LEU A 22 11.85 -11.59 -10.00
C LEU A 22 12.69 -11.19 -11.23
N GLN A 23 12.76 -12.06 -12.23
CA GLN A 23 13.44 -11.77 -13.49
C GLN A 23 12.82 -10.55 -14.18
N ALA A 24 11.49 -10.51 -14.30
CA ALA A 24 10.78 -9.40 -14.93
C ALA A 24 11.02 -8.06 -14.21
N VAL A 25 11.06 -8.07 -12.87
CA VAL A 25 11.38 -6.88 -12.07
C VAL A 25 12.83 -6.44 -12.29
N ARG A 26 13.76 -7.40 -12.33
CA ARG A 26 15.19 -7.13 -12.57
C ARG A 26 15.43 -6.52 -13.95
N ASP A 27 14.67 -6.95 -14.94
CA ASP A 27 14.85 -6.56 -16.35
C ASP A 27 14.07 -5.27 -16.71
N LEU A 28 13.42 -4.61 -15.74
CA LEU A 28 12.76 -3.34 -15.97
C LEU A 28 13.76 -2.27 -16.42
N SER A 29 13.33 -1.40 -17.34
CA SER A 29 14.09 -0.19 -17.63
C SER A 29 14.17 0.71 -16.39
N PRO A 30 15.20 1.55 -16.26
CA PRO A 30 15.35 2.45 -15.11
C PRO A 30 14.13 3.35 -14.88
N SER A 31 13.50 3.86 -15.94
CA SER A 31 12.29 4.68 -15.84
C SER A 31 11.10 3.90 -15.28
N ARG A 32 10.88 2.67 -15.77
CA ARG A 32 9.79 1.81 -15.29
C ARG A 32 10.02 1.35 -13.85
N ALA A 33 11.26 1.08 -13.48
CA ALA A 33 11.63 0.78 -12.10
C ALA A 33 11.34 1.98 -11.17
N ALA A 34 11.65 3.21 -11.59
CA ALA A 34 11.34 4.42 -10.83
C ALA A 34 9.83 4.66 -10.67
N GLU A 35 9.05 4.47 -11.74
CA GLU A 35 7.59 4.55 -11.70
C GLU A 35 6.99 3.54 -10.72
N MET A 36 7.43 2.28 -10.78
CA MET A 36 6.96 1.23 -9.87
C MET A 36 7.33 1.55 -8.41
N ALA A 37 8.53 2.06 -8.15
CA ALA A 37 8.96 2.46 -6.81
C ALA A 37 8.17 3.68 -6.28
N ALA A 38 7.83 4.65 -7.13
CA ALA A 38 6.98 5.77 -6.77
C ALA A 38 5.56 5.31 -6.43
N ALA A 39 4.99 4.41 -7.24
CA ALA A 39 3.69 3.81 -6.98
C ALA A 39 3.69 3.01 -5.66
N ALA A 40 4.76 2.27 -5.37
CA ALA A 40 4.92 1.55 -4.11
C ALA A 40 4.94 2.49 -2.90
N ARG A 41 5.70 3.59 -2.96
CA ARG A 41 5.70 4.60 -1.90
C ARG A 41 4.30 5.19 -1.68
N ALA A 42 3.67 5.68 -2.75
CA ALA A 42 2.33 6.24 -2.67
C ALA A 42 1.30 5.24 -2.11
N SER A 43 1.43 3.95 -2.45
CA SER A 43 0.57 2.88 -1.92
C SER A 43 0.74 2.65 -0.42
N ALA A 44 1.93 2.92 0.12
CA ALA A 44 2.28 2.71 1.51
C ALA A 44 1.86 3.86 2.43
N GLU A 45 1.70 5.09 1.90
CA GLU A 45 1.37 6.30 2.68
C GLU A 45 0.18 6.14 3.65
N PRO A 46 -0.95 5.49 3.27
CA PRO A 46 -2.08 5.30 4.19
C PRO A 46 -1.80 4.34 5.36
N PHE A 47 -0.74 3.54 5.27
CA PHE A 47 -0.42 2.48 6.23
C PHE A 47 0.70 2.88 7.19
N THR A 48 1.05 4.17 7.24
CA THR A 48 2.01 4.69 8.22
C THR A 48 1.37 4.83 9.61
N TYR A 49 2.18 4.73 10.66
CA TYR A 49 1.72 5.00 12.03
C TYR A 49 1.10 6.39 12.16
N ALA A 50 1.70 7.40 11.53
CA ALA A 50 1.18 8.77 11.54
C ALA A 50 -0.23 8.84 10.94
N ALA A 51 -0.45 8.21 9.79
CA ALA A 51 -1.77 8.16 9.17
C ALA A 51 -2.79 7.39 10.03
N GLN A 52 -2.38 6.28 10.64
CA GLN A 52 -3.24 5.49 11.53
C GLN A 52 -3.63 6.26 12.79
N VAL A 53 -2.67 6.92 13.46
CA VAL A 53 -2.92 7.74 14.65
C VAL A 53 -3.85 8.90 14.32
N ALA A 54 -3.63 9.57 13.18
CA ALA A 54 -4.52 10.65 12.75
C ALA A 54 -5.95 10.16 12.45
N ALA A 55 -6.09 8.97 11.87
CA ALA A 55 -7.39 8.36 11.61
C ALA A 55 -8.12 7.98 12.90
N LEU A 56 -7.43 7.32 13.84
CA LEU A 56 -7.97 6.98 15.16
C LEU A 56 -8.35 8.23 15.95
N GLY A 57 -7.54 9.29 15.89
CA GLY A 57 -7.83 10.57 16.54
C GLY A 57 -9.15 11.19 16.05
N ARG A 58 -9.42 11.13 14.74
CA ARG A 58 -10.71 11.59 14.18
C ARG A 58 -11.89 10.74 14.68
N LEU A 59 -11.75 9.41 14.62
CA LEU A 59 -12.80 8.49 15.10
C LEU A 59 -13.13 8.73 16.58
N TYR A 60 -12.12 8.93 17.43
CA TYR A 60 -12.36 9.22 18.84
C TYR A 60 -13.03 10.59 19.06
N ALA A 61 -12.67 11.61 18.29
CA ALA A 61 -13.34 12.90 18.35
C ALA A 61 -14.82 12.80 17.96
N GLU A 62 -15.13 12.04 16.91
CA GLU A 62 -16.51 11.76 16.46
C GLU A 62 -17.32 11.05 17.56
N CYS A 63 -16.77 9.98 18.16
CA CYS A 63 -17.44 9.28 19.26
C CYS A 63 -17.71 10.18 20.48
N VAL A 64 -16.78 11.08 20.82
CA VAL A 64 -16.97 12.03 21.93
C VAL A 64 -18.08 13.03 21.60
N ALA A 65 -18.11 13.54 20.36
CA ALA A 65 -19.13 14.49 19.92
C ALA A 65 -20.53 13.84 19.89
N GLU A 66 -20.65 12.61 19.38
CA GLU A 66 -21.93 11.88 19.39
C GLU A 66 -22.44 11.62 20.80
N ARG A 67 -21.56 11.23 21.74
CA ARG A 67 -21.96 11.04 23.13
C ARG A 67 -22.51 12.32 23.76
N ALA A 68 -21.90 13.47 23.46
CA ALA A 68 -22.37 14.77 23.96
C ALA A 68 -23.76 15.12 23.41
N ASN A 69 -24.10 14.69 22.20
CA ASN A 69 -25.41 14.92 21.58
C ASN A 69 -26.52 14.00 22.12
N LEU A 70 -26.15 12.89 22.77
CA LEU A 70 -27.07 11.94 23.40
C LEU A 70 -27.33 12.25 24.90
N SER A 71 -26.61 13.22 25.46
CA SER A 71 -26.67 13.65 26.86
C SER A 71 -27.59 14.87 27.03
#